data_AF-A0AAD2T9P5-F1
#
_entry.id   AF-A0AAD2T9P5-F1
#
_cell.length_a   1.000
_cell.length_b   1.000
_cell.length_c   1.000
_cell.angle_alpha   90.00
_cell.angle_beta   90.00
_cell.angle_gamma   90.00
#
_symmetry.space_group_name_H-M   'P 1'
#
loop_
_entity.id
_entity.type
_entity.pdbx_description
1 polymer ?
#
loop_
_entity_poly.entity_id
_entity_poly.type
_entity_poly.pdbx_seq_one_letter_code
_entity_poly.pdbx_strand_id
1 'polypeptide(L)'
;METKKQLDSLQVRKTDKIDAEKLAQSQFVLNRKPTYVQEEVYQDLRDLSRFYQNLTEDTVRTKNRLHKVLQVTFPEIESILSAPTGEQYWQLVRAFPSKAFVLEVSEMELTASIRQSTAKRISDKRVAYLVGKLIELAK
;
A
#
# COMPACT_ATOMS: atom_id res chain seq x y z
N MET A 1 6.53 37.16 13.97
CA MET A 1 7.89 36.59 13.83
C MET A 1 8.64 36.45 15.17
N GLU A 2 8.04 36.81 16.30
CA GLU A 2 8.74 36.84 17.61
C GLU A 2 8.80 35.49 18.33
N THR A 3 7.87 34.57 18.04
CA THR A 3 7.77 33.27 18.72
C THR A 3 8.95 32.34 18.42
N LYS A 4 9.54 32.39 17.22
CA LYS A 4 10.70 31.57 16.87
C LYS A 4 11.96 32.01 17.62
N LYS A 5 12.22 33.33 17.71
CA LYS A 5 13.38 33.88 18.44
C LYS A 5 13.32 33.67 19.95
N GLN A 6 12.12 33.59 20.53
CA GLN A 6 11.93 33.35 21.97
C GLN A 6 12.17 31.89 22.39
N LEU A 7 12.15 30.94 21.44
CA LEU A 7 12.36 29.51 21.70
C LEU A 7 13.84 29.09 21.58
N ASP A 8 14.70 29.94 21.01
CA ASP A 8 16.12 29.63 20.80
C ASP A 8 16.89 29.47 22.14
N SER A 9 16.50 30.16 23.20
CA SER A 9 17.09 30.00 24.55
C SER A 9 16.74 28.66 25.23
N LEU A 10 15.76 27.91 24.69
CA LEU A 10 15.32 26.63 25.25
C LEU A 10 16.13 25.43 24.70
N GLN A 11 16.89 25.63 23.62
CA GLN A 11 17.51 24.57 22.81
C GLN A 11 18.76 23.90 23.40
N VAL A 12 19.33 24.42 24.49
CA VAL A 12 20.67 23.99 24.99
C VAL A 12 20.67 22.58 25.63
N ARG A 13 19.51 22.10 26.13
CA ARG A 13 19.34 20.71 26.62
C ARG A 13 17.91 20.24 26.34
N LYS A 14 17.68 19.76 25.12
CA LYS A 14 16.36 19.34 24.66
C LYS A 14 16.03 17.93 25.15
N THR A 15 15.03 17.82 26.02
CA THR A 15 14.36 16.56 26.39
C THR A 15 12.86 16.86 26.51
N ASP A 16 12.00 15.90 26.18
CA ASP A 16 10.54 16.13 26.15
C ASP A 16 10.01 16.68 27.48
N LYS A 17 10.58 16.24 28.60
CA LYS A 17 10.24 16.73 29.95
C LYS A 17 10.58 18.21 30.14
N ILE A 18 11.80 18.60 29.78
CA ILE A 18 12.28 19.99 29.95
C ILE A 18 11.58 20.92 28.97
N ASP A 19 11.29 20.46 27.74
CA ASP A 19 10.55 21.24 26.74
C ASP A 19 9.11 21.49 27.18
N ALA A 20 8.41 20.46 27.68
CA ALA A 20 7.04 20.62 28.19
C ALA A 20 6.98 21.60 29.37
N GLU A 21 7.92 21.48 30.32
CA GLU A 21 8.01 22.36 31.49
C GLU A 21 8.28 23.83 31.08
N LYS A 22 9.27 24.05 30.21
CA LYS A 22 9.60 25.38 29.70
C LYS A 22 8.47 26.00 28.89
N LEU A 23 7.75 25.21 28.09
CA LEU A 23 6.57 25.66 27.37
C LEU A 23 5.46 26.09 28.33
N ALA A 24 5.19 25.30 29.37
CA ALA A 24 4.20 25.64 30.40
C ALA A 24 4.56 26.93 31.15
N GLN A 25 5.82 27.06 31.60
CA GLN A 25 6.32 28.28 32.26
C GLN A 25 6.20 29.51 31.35
N SER A 26 6.51 29.35 30.05
CA SER A 26 6.43 30.43 29.08
C SER A 26 5.00 30.94 28.86
N GLN A 27 3.97 30.11 29.10
CA GLN A 27 2.57 30.51 29.00
C GLN A 27 2.14 31.48 30.11
N PHE A 28 2.77 31.41 31.29
CA PHE A 28 2.50 32.33 32.40
C PHE A 28 3.19 33.68 32.23
N VAL A 29 4.35 33.70 31.56
CA VAL A 29 5.15 34.92 31.34
C VAL A 29 4.72 35.66 30.07
N LEU A 30 4.33 34.91 29.04
CA LEU A 30 3.90 35.46 27.76
C LEU A 30 2.38 35.37 27.71
N ASN A 31 1.69 36.52 27.61
CA ASN A 31 0.25 36.60 27.32
C ASN A 31 -0.04 36.10 25.89
N ARG A 32 0.18 34.80 25.65
CA ARG A 32 -0.09 34.17 24.36
C ARG A 32 -1.59 34.20 24.15
N LYS A 33 -2.00 34.70 22.97
CA LYS A 33 -3.40 34.65 22.57
C LYS A 33 -3.90 33.20 22.65
N PRO A 34 -5.16 32.97 23.07
CA PRO A 34 -5.76 31.65 23.01
C PRO A 34 -5.53 31.05 21.62
N THR A 35 -5.10 29.79 21.57
CA THR A 35 -4.98 29.07 20.31
C THR A 35 -6.34 29.12 19.62
N TYR A 36 -6.37 29.54 18.36
CA TYR A 36 -7.59 29.47 17.58
C TYR A 36 -8.04 28.01 17.52
N VAL A 37 -9.16 27.71 18.15
CA VAL A 37 -9.81 26.41 18.05
C VAL A 37 -10.62 26.45 16.76
N GLN A 38 -10.16 25.68 15.79
CA GLN A 38 -10.84 25.54 14.52
C GLN A 38 -12.21 24.91 14.74
N GLU A 39 -13.23 25.34 14.01
CA GLU A 39 -14.57 24.73 14.10
C GLU A 39 -14.50 23.23 13.81
N GLU A 40 -15.32 22.46 14.52
CA GLU A 40 -15.35 20.99 14.48
C GLU A 40 -15.42 20.47 13.04
N VAL A 41 -16.28 21.07 12.20
CA VAL A 41 -16.46 20.71 10.78
C VAL A 41 -15.13 20.70 10.01
N TYR A 42 -14.24 21.67 10.27
CA TYR A 42 -12.96 21.71 9.59
C TYR A 42 -11.90 20.79 10.22
N GLN A 43 -12.03 20.47 11.52
CA GLN A 43 -11.20 19.43 12.15
C GLN A 43 -11.55 18.06 11.54
N ASP A 44 -12.83 17.74 11.45
CA ASP A 44 -13.33 16.52 10.83
C ASP A 44 -12.91 16.40 9.37
N LEU A 45 -13.05 17.48 8.59
CA LEU A 45 -12.61 17.51 7.20
C LEU A 45 -11.10 17.22 7.08
N ARG A 46 -10.30 17.79 7.99
CA ARG A 46 -8.84 17.57 8.01
C ARG A 46 -8.51 16.13 8.37
N ASP A 47 -9.21 15.54 9.31
CA ASP A 47 -8.97 14.17 9.75
C ASP A 47 -9.45 13.16 8.70
N LEU A 48 -10.57 13.41 8.01
CA LEU A 48 -11.00 12.66 6.83
C LEU A 48 -9.98 12.76 5.69
N SER A 49 -9.43 13.95 5.45
CA SER A 49 -8.40 14.15 4.43
C SER A 49 -7.13 13.36 4.75
N ARG A 50 -6.67 13.39 6.01
CA ARG A 50 -5.55 12.56 6.47
C ARG A 50 -5.84 11.08 6.33
N PHE A 51 -7.04 10.64 6.71
CA PHE A 51 -7.46 9.24 6.59
C PHE A 51 -7.43 8.76 5.13
N TYR A 52 -7.95 9.57 4.20
CA TYR A 52 -7.89 9.27 2.77
C TYR A 52 -6.44 9.13 2.26
N GLN A 53 -5.55 10.05 2.66
CA GLN A 53 -4.13 9.99 2.29
C GLN A 53 -3.47 8.72 2.85
N ASN A 54 -3.72 8.39 4.12
CA ASN A 54 -3.19 7.17 4.75
C ASN A 54 -3.65 5.92 3.99
N LEU A 55 -4.95 5.80 3.67
CA LEU A 55 -5.47 4.66 2.89
C LEU A 55 -4.84 4.57 1.49
N THR A 56 -4.62 5.71 0.84
CA THR A 56 -3.99 5.77 -0.48
C THR A 56 -2.54 5.30 -0.39
N GLU A 57 -1.78 5.80 0.57
CA GLU A 57 -0.41 5.39 0.81
C GLU A 57 -0.31 3.90 1.16
N ASP A 58 -1.20 3.39 2.01
CA ASP A 58 -1.23 1.99 2.40
C ASP A 58 -1.55 1.06 1.22
N THR A 59 -2.47 1.49 0.34
CA THR A 59 -2.78 0.77 -0.89
C THR A 59 -1.56 0.68 -1.81
N VAL A 60 -0.87 1.82 -2.02
CA VAL A 60 0.36 1.87 -2.84
C VAL A 60 1.48 1.05 -2.21
N ARG A 61 1.69 1.17 -0.90
CA ARG A 61 2.70 0.43 -0.13
C ARG A 61 2.47 -1.07 -0.21
N THR A 62 1.23 -1.52 -0.05
CA THR A 62 0.86 -2.93 -0.12
C THR A 62 1.06 -3.49 -1.53
N LYS A 63 0.63 -2.76 -2.56
CA LYS A 63 0.89 -3.13 -3.96
C LYS A 63 2.39 -3.26 -4.26
N ASN A 64 3.19 -2.29 -3.83
CA ASN A 64 4.63 -2.30 -4.06
C ASN A 64 5.32 -3.44 -3.31
N ARG A 65 4.87 -3.76 -2.09
CA ARG A 65 5.37 -4.90 -1.33
C ARG A 65 5.07 -6.22 -2.03
N LEU A 66 3.84 -6.39 -2.51
CA LEU A 66 3.44 -7.58 -3.28
C LEU A 66 4.28 -7.72 -4.56
N HIS A 67 4.43 -6.64 -5.33
CA HIS A 67 5.26 -6.65 -6.53
C HIS A 67 6.71 -7.05 -6.22
N LYS A 68 7.32 -6.50 -5.16
CA LYS A 68 8.68 -6.90 -4.73
C LYS A 68 8.79 -8.38 -4.41
N VAL A 69 7.81 -8.94 -3.68
CA VAL A 69 7.80 -10.37 -3.35
C VAL A 69 7.65 -11.20 -4.62
N LEU A 70 6.74 -10.81 -5.52
CA LEU A 70 6.49 -11.52 -6.76
C LEU A 70 7.70 -11.52 -7.70
N GLN A 71 8.44 -10.41 -7.76
CA GLN A 71 9.69 -10.32 -8.52
C GLN A 71 10.77 -11.29 -8.02
N VAL A 72 10.71 -11.70 -6.75
CA VAL A 72 11.65 -12.69 -6.17
C VAL A 72 11.14 -14.12 -6.37
N THR A 73 9.82 -14.35 -6.26
CA THR A 73 9.26 -15.72 -6.29
C THR A 73 8.89 -16.20 -7.67
N PHE A 74 8.35 -15.32 -8.52
CA PHE A 74 7.82 -15.67 -9.84
C PHE A 74 7.70 -14.43 -10.76
N PRO A 75 8.81 -13.76 -11.14
CA PRO A 75 8.76 -12.54 -11.96
C PRO A 75 8.11 -12.79 -13.34
N GLU A 76 8.24 -13.99 -13.88
CA GLU A 76 7.79 -14.33 -15.23
C GLU A 76 6.26 -14.31 -15.38
N ILE A 77 5.51 -14.42 -14.27
CA ILE A 77 4.04 -14.38 -14.28
C ILE A 77 3.49 -13.04 -14.81
N GLU A 78 4.24 -11.95 -14.70
CA GLU A 78 3.84 -10.64 -15.25
C GLU A 78 3.69 -10.68 -16.78
N SER A 79 4.39 -11.59 -17.44
CA SER A 79 4.36 -11.75 -18.90
C SER A 79 3.19 -12.62 -19.40
N ILE A 80 2.43 -13.27 -18.51
CA ILE A 80 1.39 -14.22 -18.91
C ILE A 80 0.27 -13.54 -19.72
N LEU A 81 -0.17 -12.36 -19.27
CA LEU A 81 -1.16 -11.50 -19.92
C LEU A 81 -0.46 -10.32 -20.61
N SER A 82 -1.21 -9.58 -21.44
CA SER A 82 -0.68 -8.40 -22.13
C SER A 82 -0.28 -7.26 -21.18
N ALA A 83 -0.88 -7.20 -20.00
CA ALA A 83 -0.53 -6.26 -18.95
C ALA A 83 -0.68 -6.95 -17.57
N PRO A 84 0.20 -6.64 -16.60
CA PRO A 84 0.09 -7.12 -15.21
C PRO A 84 -0.95 -6.30 -14.44
N THR A 85 -2.11 -6.12 -15.04
CA THR A 85 -3.21 -5.31 -14.54
C THR A 85 -4.54 -6.01 -14.79
N GLY A 86 -5.53 -5.68 -13.97
CA GLY A 86 -6.88 -6.24 -14.07
C GLY A 86 -7.13 -7.44 -13.17
N GLU A 87 -8.40 -7.80 -13.07
CA GLU A 87 -8.90 -8.83 -12.15
C GLU A 87 -8.30 -10.21 -12.44
N GLN A 88 -8.25 -10.59 -13.71
CA GLN A 88 -7.71 -11.89 -14.12
C GLN A 88 -6.27 -12.10 -13.65
N TYR A 89 -5.43 -11.08 -13.82
CA TYR A 89 -4.05 -11.12 -13.37
C TYR A 89 -3.97 -11.39 -11.86
N TRP A 90 -4.72 -10.63 -11.05
CA TRP A 90 -4.69 -10.79 -9.59
C TRP A 90 -5.29 -12.11 -9.12
N GLN A 91 -6.28 -12.65 -9.81
CA GLN A 91 -6.83 -13.97 -9.52
C GLN A 91 -5.81 -15.09 -9.83
N LEU A 92 -5.04 -14.95 -10.92
CA LEU A 92 -3.94 -15.87 -11.23
C LEU A 92 -2.80 -15.78 -10.22
N VAL A 93 -2.37 -14.58 -9.83
CA VAL A 93 -1.33 -14.38 -8.79
C VAL A 93 -1.79 -14.96 -7.44
N ARG A 94 -3.09 -14.88 -7.13
CA ARG A 94 -3.65 -15.50 -5.92
C ARG A 94 -3.64 -17.03 -5.98
N ALA A 95 -3.95 -17.61 -7.13
CA ALA A 95 -3.94 -19.06 -7.33
C ALA A 95 -2.52 -19.64 -7.40
N PHE A 96 -1.58 -18.92 -8.03
CA PHE A 96 -0.22 -19.38 -8.31
C PHE A 96 0.83 -18.34 -7.86
N PRO A 97 1.08 -18.21 -6.55
CA PRO A 97 2.02 -17.22 -6.03
C PRO A 97 3.50 -17.55 -6.26
N SER A 98 3.83 -18.82 -6.60
CA SER A 98 5.19 -19.25 -6.94
C SER A 98 5.16 -20.31 -8.05
N LYS A 99 6.32 -20.49 -8.70
CA LYS A 99 6.50 -21.51 -9.76
C LYS A 99 6.15 -22.92 -9.30
N ALA A 100 6.43 -23.25 -8.03
CA ALA A 100 6.15 -24.57 -7.46
C ALA A 100 4.66 -24.92 -7.51
N PHE A 101 3.77 -23.96 -7.23
CA PHE A 101 2.32 -24.19 -7.29
C PHE A 101 1.83 -24.50 -8.70
N VAL A 102 2.50 -23.99 -9.73
CA VAL A 102 2.14 -24.33 -11.13
C VAL A 102 2.57 -25.76 -11.45
N LEU A 103 3.72 -26.20 -10.93
CA LEU A 103 4.27 -27.53 -11.21
C LEU A 103 3.60 -28.65 -10.41
N GLU A 104 3.06 -28.33 -9.22
CA GLU A 104 2.39 -29.29 -8.34
C GLU A 104 0.95 -29.61 -8.79
N VAL A 105 0.32 -28.66 -9.50
CA VAL A 105 -1.08 -28.73 -9.90
C VAL A 105 -1.23 -29.41 -11.26
N SER A 106 -2.28 -30.23 -11.41
CA SER A 106 -2.54 -30.94 -12.67
C SER A 106 -3.02 -29.99 -13.78
N GLU A 107 -2.81 -30.37 -15.04
CA GLU A 107 -3.25 -29.55 -16.18
C GLU A 107 -4.77 -29.27 -16.16
N MET A 108 -5.58 -30.22 -15.66
CA MET A 108 -7.02 -30.03 -15.51
C MET A 108 -7.35 -28.93 -14.48
N GLU A 109 -6.67 -28.93 -13.34
CA GLU A 109 -6.86 -27.91 -12.30
C GLU A 109 -6.34 -26.53 -12.75
N LEU A 110 -5.27 -26.48 -13.55
CA LEU A 110 -4.81 -25.24 -14.20
C LEU A 110 -5.90 -24.66 -15.12
N THR A 111 -6.53 -25.51 -15.96
CA THR A 111 -7.61 -25.06 -16.83
C THR A 111 -8.83 -24.57 -16.04
N ALA A 112 -9.19 -25.25 -14.95
CA ALA A 112 -10.29 -24.85 -14.08
C ALA A 112 -10.01 -23.49 -13.41
N SER A 113 -8.80 -23.31 -12.89
CA SER A 113 -8.35 -22.07 -12.25
C SER A 113 -8.35 -20.91 -13.24
N ILE A 114 -7.88 -21.11 -14.47
CA ILE A 114 -7.91 -20.08 -15.52
C ILE A 114 -9.35 -19.74 -15.93
N ARG A 115 -10.27 -20.70 -15.99
CA ARG A 115 -11.68 -20.41 -16.25
C ARG A 115 -12.36 -19.62 -15.14
N GLN A 116 -12.02 -19.94 -13.88
CA GLN A 116 -12.52 -19.22 -12.72
C GLN A 116 -11.85 -17.85 -12.55
N SER A 117 -10.67 -17.65 -13.15
CA SER A 117 -9.89 -16.40 -13.07
C SER A 117 -10.58 -15.19 -13.72
N THR A 118 -11.69 -15.36 -14.44
CA THR A 118 -12.38 -14.24 -15.10
C THR A 118 -13.87 -14.50 -15.18
N ALA A 119 -14.68 -13.49 -14.89
CA ALA A 119 -16.13 -13.54 -15.11
C ALA A 119 -16.53 -13.59 -16.61
N LYS A 120 -15.58 -13.39 -17.53
CA LYS A 120 -15.80 -13.37 -18.97
C LYS A 120 -15.69 -14.78 -19.55
N ARG A 121 -16.49 -15.06 -20.58
CA ARG A 121 -16.37 -16.31 -21.34
C ARG A 121 -15.06 -16.31 -22.14
N ILE A 122 -14.14 -17.18 -21.76
CA ILE A 122 -12.86 -17.39 -22.47
C ILE A 122 -13.04 -18.58 -23.42
N SER A 123 -12.48 -18.48 -24.63
CA SER A 123 -12.47 -19.59 -25.59
C SER A 123 -11.48 -20.68 -25.16
N ASP A 124 -11.79 -21.95 -25.47
CA ASP A 124 -10.95 -23.08 -25.06
C ASP A 124 -9.53 -22.98 -25.63
N LYS A 125 -9.39 -22.44 -26.85
CA LYS A 125 -8.08 -22.15 -27.48
C LYS A 125 -7.25 -21.19 -26.63
N ARG A 126 -7.88 -20.15 -26.07
CA ARG A 126 -7.19 -19.16 -25.23
C ARG A 126 -6.83 -19.76 -23.88
N VAL A 127 -7.67 -20.61 -23.29
CA VAL A 127 -7.35 -21.32 -22.05
C VAL A 127 -6.14 -22.24 -22.26
N ALA A 128 -6.15 -23.07 -23.31
CA ALA A 128 -5.03 -23.97 -23.63
C ALA A 128 -3.72 -23.20 -23.83
N TYR A 129 -3.77 -22.06 -24.55
CA TYR A 129 -2.61 -21.18 -24.71
C TYR A 129 -2.08 -20.66 -23.36
N LEU A 130 -2.98 -20.20 -22.47
CA LEU A 130 -2.58 -19.67 -21.16
C LEU A 130 -2.01 -20.75 -20.25
N VAL A 131 -2.56 -21.96 -20.27
CA VAL A 131 -2.02 -23.11 -19.52
C VAL A 131 -0.63 -23.47 -20.02
N GLY A 132 -0.46 -23.65 -21.33
CA GLY A 132 0.85 -23.95 -21.92
C GLY A 132 1.88 -22.88 -21.60
N LYS A 133 1.50 -21.60 -21.74
CA LYS A 133 2.37 -20.48 -21.37
C LYS A 133 2.70 -20.49 -19.88
N LEU A 134 1.74 -20.75 -19.00
CA LEU A 134 1.98 -20.78 -17.55
C LEU A 134 2.96 -21.90 -17.16
N ILE A 135 2.83 -23.08 -17.78
CA ILE A 135 3.76 -24.20 -17.61
C ILE A 135 5.16 -23.82 -18.11
N GLU A 136 5.28 -23.15 -19.25
CA GLU A 136 6.57 -22.67 -19.76
C GLU A 136 7.24 -21.67 -18.82
N LEU A 137 6.47 -20.76 -18.22
CA LEU A 137 7.01 -19.76 -17.27
C LEU A 137 7.43 -20.39 -15.93
N ALA A 138 6.87 -21.55 -15.57
CA ALA A 138 7.17 -22.26 -14.34
C ALA A 138 8.38 -23.21 -14.45
N LYS A 139 8.85 -23.51 -15.67
CA LYS A 139 10.10 -24.23 -15.92
C LYS A 139 11.33 -23.39 -15.58
#